data_AF-A0A523T579-F1
#
_entry.id   AF-A0A523T579-F1
#
_cell.length_a   1.000
_cell.length_b   1.000
_cell.length_c   1.000
_cell.angle_alpha   90.00
_cell.angle_beta   90.00
_cell.angle_gamma   90.00
#
_symmetry.space_group_name_H-M   'P 1'
#
loop_
_entity.id
_entity.type
_entity.pdbx_description
1 polymer ?
#
loop_
_entity_poly.entity_id
_entity_poly.type
_entity_poly.pdbx_seq_one_letter_code
_entity_poly.pdbx_strand_id
1 'polypeptide(L)'
;MKKLFYVILCLFLAFSIINQAEAQKEKTVNGVQIIIYPKKPNPPKGIPTKLRLEEDFTIGESENPDESFSEINIFVVDDKGNIYVSDLKECNVKVFDNSGKFKQTFAKKG
;
A
#
# COMPACT_ATOMS: atom_id res chain seq x y z
N MET A 1 -26.12 11.91 50.43
CA MET A 1 -24.93 11.59 49.62
C MET A 1 -25.17 10.49 48.59
N LYS A 2 -25.71 9.32 48.96
CA LYS A 2 -25.97 8.21 48.01
C LYS A 2 -26.89 8.57 46.84
N LYS A 3 -27.99 9.31 47.08
CA LYS A 3 -28.91 9.77 46.00
C LYS A 3 -28.22 10.66 44.97
N LEU A 4 -27.37 11.59 45.42
CA LEU A 4 -26.59 12.48 44.55
C LEU A 4 -25.56 11.69 43.72
N PHE A 5 -24.93 10.70 44.34
CA PHE A 5 -24.01 9.78 43.66
C PHE A 5 -24.71 8.99 42.53
N TYR A 6 -25.91 8.46 42.77
CA TYR A 6 -26.66 7.75 41.73
C TYR A 6 -27.10 8.67 40.57
N VAL A 7 -27.46 9.93 40.85
CA VAL A 7 -27.81 10.89 39.80
C VAL A 7 -26.59 11.22 38.93
N ILE A 8 -25.42 11.44 39.54
CA ILE A 8 -24.18 11.70 38.81
C ILE A 8 -23.76 10.48 37.99
N LEU A 9 -23.88 9.27 38.55
CA LEU A 9 -23.59 8.03 37.85
C LEU A 9 -24.52 7.81 36.63
N CYS A 10 -25.82 8.09 36.78
CA CYS A 10 -26.77 8.03 35.67
C CYS A 10 -26.47 9.04 34.57
N LEU A 11 -26.06 10.27 34.92
CA LEU A 11 -25.65 11.28 33.95
C LEU A 11 -24.37 10.88 33.21
N PHE A 12 -23.41 10.28 33.92
CA PHE A 12 -22.16 9.79 33.32
C PHE A 12 -22.40 8.60 32.36
N LEU A 13 -23.29 7.68 32.74
CA LEU A 13 -23.72 6.57 31.89
C LEU A 13 -24.47 7.07 30.65
N ALA A 14 -25.37 8.06 30.81
CA ALA A 14 -26.08 8.67 29.68
C ALA A 14 -25.12 9.39 28.71
N PHE A 15 -24.12 10.11 29.23
CA PHE A 15 -23.13 10.80 28.39
C PHE A 15 -22.22 9.81 27.63
N SER A 16 -21.98 8.63 28.20
CA SER A 16 -21.17 7.57 27.57
C SER A 16 -21.86 6.95 26.34
N ILE A 17 -23.19 7.02 26.25
CA ILE A 17 -23.97 6.50 25.11
C ILE A 17 -23.95 7.48 23.91
N ILE A 18 -23.73 8.78 24.15
CA ILE A 18 -23.81 9.83 23.13
C ILE A 18 -22.59 9.80 22.18
N ASN A 19 -21.47 9.21 22.59
CA ASN A 19 -20.31 9.01 21.73
C ASN A 19 -20.48 7.80 20.80
N GLN A 20 -21.59 7.74 20.06
CA GLN A 20 -21.71 6.82 18.93
C GLN A 20 -20.99 7.46 17.74
N ALA A 21 -19.92 6.80 17.27
CA ALA A 21 -19.19 7.19 16.08
C ALA A 21 -20.16 7.49 14.94
N GLU A 22 -20.01 8.62 14.26
CA GLU A 22 -20.88 9.02 13.14
C GLU A 22 -20.96 7.88 12.12
N ALA A 23 -22.08 7.15 12.13
CA ALA A 23 -22.36 6.13 11.16
C ALA A 23 -22.58 6.76 9.77
N GLN A 24 -22.38 5.97 8.71
CA GLN A 24 -22.74 6.33 7.36
C GLN A 24 -24.19 6.85 7.33
N LYS A 25 -24.39 8.09 6.86
CA LYS A 25 -25.72 8.68 6.76
C LYS A 25 -26.28 8.35 5.38
N GLU A 26 -27.44 7.70 5.36
CA GLU A 26 -28.19 7.42 4.14
C GLU A 26 -29.36 8.40 4.02
N LYS A 27 -29.58 8.93 2.81
CA LYS A 27 -30.72 9.79 2.52
C LYS A 27 -31.31 9.43 1.16
N THR A 28 -32.63 9.34 1.08
CA THR A 28 -33.32 9.25 -0.21
C THR A 28 -33.72 10.64 -0.66
N VAL A 29 -33.29 11.04 -1.86
CA VAL A 29 -33.70 12.30 -2.50
C VAL A 29 -34.29 11.95 -3.86
N ASN A 30 -35.56 12.29 -4.08
CA ASN A 30 -36.29 12.00 -5.33
C ASN A 30 -36.22 10.52 -5.77
N GLY A 31 -36.31 9.59 -4.82
CA GLY A 31 -36.25 8.14 -5.09
C GLY A 31 -34.84 7.59 -5.30
N VAL A 32 -33.79 8.42 -5.25
CA VAL A 32 -32.39 8.00 -5.36
C VAL A 32 -31.75 7.92 -3.97
N GLN A 33 -31.12 6.80 -3.65
CA GLN A 33 -30.37 6.63 -2.41
C GLN A 33 -29.02 7.34 -2.51
N ILE A 34 -28.77 8.26 -1.57
CA ILE A 34 -27.50 8.99 -1.42
C ILE A 34 -26.83 8.49 -0.14
N ILE A 35 -25.61 7.99 -0.29
CA ILE A 35 -24.74 7.56 0.81
C ILE A 35 -23.73 8.67 1.11
N ILE A 36 -23.75 9.19 2.34
CA ILE A 36 -22.86 10.28 2.77
C ILE A 36 -21.73 9.69 3.61
N TYR A 37 -20.51 9.75 3.07
CA TYR A 37 -19.31 9.32 3.78
C TYR A 37 -18.87 10.36 4.83
N PRO A 38 -18.57 9.94 6.08
CA PRO A 38 -18.07 10.86 7.11
C PRO A 38 -16.66 11.34 6.79
N LYS A 39 -16.31 12.57 7.23
CA LYS A 39 -14.95 13.14 7.04
C LYS A 39 -13.85 12.32 7.73
N LYS A 40 -14.20 11.63 8.82
CA LYS A 40 -13.31 10.70 9.51
C LYS A 40 -13.67 9.27 9.07
N PRO A 41 -12.74 8.53 8.45
CA PRO A 41 -12.97 7.13 8.10
C PRO A 41 -13.31 6.31 9.35
N ASN A 42 -14.34 5.47 9.27
CA ASN A 42 -14.68 4.48 10.30
C ASN A 42 -14.62 3.07 9.69
N PRO A 43 -13.41 2.56 9.42
CA PRO A 43 -13.24 1.26 8.80
C PRO A 43 -13.77 0.13 9.70
N PRO A 44 -14.29 -0.97 9.12
CA PRO A 44 -14.75 -2.11 9.91
C PRO A 44 -13.65 -2.62 10.84
N LYS A 45 -14.01 -2.87 12.10
CA LYS A 45 -13.07 -3.38 13.10
C LYS A 45 -12.54 -4.74 12.66
N GLY A 46 -11.22 -4.93 12.77
CA GLY A 46 -10.56 -6.19 12.41
C GLY A 46 -10.09 -6.29 10.96
N ILE A 47 -10.39 -5.28 10.12
CA ILE A 47 -9.81 -5.20 8.77
C ILE A 47 -8.50 -4.38 8.85
N PRO A 48 -7.39 -4.86 8.26
CA PRO A 48 -6.18 -4.05 8.13
C PRO A 48 -6.48 -2.77 7.35
N THR A 49 -6.30 -1.63 8.02
CA THR A 49 -6.51 -0.30 7.43
C THR A 49 -5.23 0.33 6.91
N LYS A 50 -4.10 -0.33 7.19
CA LYS A 50 -2.76 0.12 6.84
C LYS A 50 -2.10 -0.96 5.99
N LEU A 51 -1.58 -0.54 4.85
CA LEU A 51 -0.74 -1.39 4.01
C LEU A 51 0.55 -1.73 4.76
N ARG A 52 0.87 -3.01 4.89
CA ARG A 52 2.19 -3.48 5.29
C ARG A 52 2.93 -3.89 4.03
N LEU A 53 3.98 -3.15 3.71
CA LEU A 53 4.89 -3.52 2.63
C LEU A 53 5.92 -4.48 3.20
N GLU A 54 6.15 -5.58 2.48
CA GLU A 54 7.23 -6.53 2.72
C GLU A 54 8.08 -6.55 1.46
N GLU A 55 9.40 -6.55 1.62
CA GLU A 55 10.32 -6.70 0.49
C GLU A 55 10.23 -8.14 -0.02
N ASP A 56 10.10 -8.31 -1.34
CA ASP A 56 10.06 -9.62 -1.98
C ASP A 56 11.49 -10.08 -2.33
N PHE A 57 12.19 -9.34 -3.18
CA PHE A 57 13.60 -9.54 -3.50
C PHE A 57 14.26 -8.29 -4.10
N THR A 58 15.59 -8.30 -4.14
CA THR A 58 16.43 -7.26 -4.77
C THR A 58 17.19 -7.86 -5.95
N ILE A 59 17.36 -7.08 -7.03
CA ILE A 59 18.15 -7.44 -8.22
C ILE A 59 19.34 -6.49 -8.32
N GLY A 60 20.51 -7.01 -8.67
CA GLY A 60 21.68 -6.18 -8.96
C GLY A 60 22.68 -6.04 -7.80
N GLU A 61 22.40 -6.65 -6.66
CA GLU A 61 23.35 -6.74 -5.55
C GLU A 61 24.27 -7.95 -5.78
N SER A 62 25.37 -7.73 -6.52
CA SER A 62 26.37 -8.76 -6.82
C SER A 62 27.76 -8.16 -6.91
N GLU A 63 28.77 -8.91 -6.49
CA GLU A 63 30.18 -8.55 -6.72
C GLU A 63 30.56 -8.74 -8.20
N ASN A 64 29.77 -9.48 -8.97
CA ASN A 64 29.96 -9.66 -10.40
C ASN A 64 29.47 -8.42 -11.17
N PRO A 65 30.35 -7.69 -11.88
CA PRO A 65 29.95 -6.51 -12.67
C PRO A 65 28.92 -6.82 -13.76
N ASP A 66 28.82 -8.05 -14.23
CA ASP A 66 27.80 -8.45 -15.21
C ASP A 66 26.39 -8.52 -14.58
N GLU A 67 26.31 -8.75 -13.28
CA GLU A 67 25.05 -8.91 -12.54
C GLU A 67 24.67 -7.65 -11.77
N SER A 68 25.61 -6.76 -11.45
CA SER A 68 25.36 -5.46 -10.82
C SER A 68 25.10 -4.34 -11.82
N PHE A 69 24.65 -3.17 -11.34
CA PHE A 69 24.34 -2.02 -12.18
C PHE A 69 25.27 -0.85 -11.91
N SER A 70 25.75 -0.23 -12.98
CA SER A 70 26.52 1.02 -12.91
C SER A 70 25.60 2.24 -12.88
N GLU A 71 24.60 2.32 -13.76
CA GLU A 71 23.59 3.39 -13.77
C GLU A 71 22.27 2.92 -14.41
N ILE A 72 21.24 2.73 -13.58
CA ILE A 72 19.91 2.29 -14.04
C ILE A 72 19.13 3.49 -14.58
N ASN A 73 18.56 3.36 -15.78
CA ASN A 73 17.65 4.36 -16.35
C ASN A 73 16.21 3.85 -16.45
N ILE A 74 16.01 2.71 -17.13
CA ILE A 74 14.70 2.13 -17.38
C ILE A 74 14.74 0.61 -17.27
N PHE A 75 13.60 0.02 -16.91
CA PHE A 75 13.36 -1.40 -17.03
C PHE A 75 12.00 -1.71 -17.66
N VAL A 76 11.88 -2.88 -18.28
CA VAL A 76 10.63 -3.45 -18.80
C VAL A 76 10.56 -4.94 -18.46
N VAL A 77 9.34 -5.49 -18.43
CA VAL A 77 9.09 -6.91 -18.15
C VAL A 77 8.28 -7.52 -19.30
N ASP A 78 8.69 -8.68 -19.78
CA ASP A 78 7.95 -9.42 -20.82
C ASP A 78 6.85 -10.33 -20.24
N ASP A 79 6.03 -10.92 -21.10
CA ASP A 79 4.93 -11.83 -20.70
C ASP A 79 5.40 -13.10 -19.99
N LYS A 80 6.71 -13.42 -20.05
CA LYS A 80 7.32 -14.57 -19.35
C LYS A 80 7.95 -14.15 -18.01
N GLY A 81 7.86 -12.87 -17.65
CA GLY A 81 8.44 -12.32 -16.43
C GLY A 81 9.95 -12.07 -16.52
N ASN A 82 10.54 -12.05 -17.72
CA ASN A 82 11.94 -11.63 -17.85
C ASN A 82 12.03 -10.11 -17.71
N ILE A 83 12.99 -9.66 -16.94
CA ILE A 83 13.20 -8.26 -16.58
C ILE A 83 14.41 -7.77 -17.39
N TYR A 84 14.20 -6.73 -18.18
CA TYR A 84 15.22 -6.11 -19.02
C TYR A 84 15.54 -4.74 -18.44
N VAL A 85 16.80 -4.51 -18.09
CA VAL A 85 17.23 -3.27 -17.45
C VAL A 85 18.32 -2.62 -18.30
N SER A 86 18.17 -1.34 -18.62
CA SER A 86 19.20 -0.56 -19.30
C SER A 86 20.25 -0.09 -18.28
N ASP A 87 21.49 -0.52 -18.47
CA ASP A 87 22.65 0.04 -17.76
C ASP A 87 23.29 1.13 -18.63
N LEU A 88 22.97 2.38 -18.31
CA LEU A 88 23.27 3.53 -19.14
C LEU A 88 24.77 3.76 -19.27
N LYS A 89 25.50 3.61 -18.16
CA LYS A 89 26.94 3.85 -18.12
C LYS A 89 27.71 2.77 -18.89
N GLU A 90 27.28 1.52 -18.78
CA GLU A 90 27.90 0.41 -19.53
C GLU A 90 27.39 0.31 -20.98
N CYS A 91 26.39 1.11 -21.36
CA CYS A 91 25.77 1.09 -22.69
C CYS A 91 25.30 -0.31 -23.10
N ASN A 92 24.73 -1.06 -22.14
CA ASN A 92 24.24 -2.42 -22.34
C ASN A 92 22.86 -2.63 -21.70
N VAL A 93 22.25 -3.78 -22.01
CA VAL A 93 20.99 -4.23 -21.44
C VAL A 93 21.24 -5.55 -20.71
N LYS A 94 20.88 -5.60 -19.43
CA LYS A 94 20.98 -6.78 -18.58
C LYS A 94 19.61 -7.43 -18.44
N VAL A 95 19.56 -8.76 -18.54
CA VAL A 95 18.32 -9.54 -18.49
C VAL A 95 18.33 -10.46 -17.29
N PHE A 96 17.25 -10.42 -16.51
CA PHE A 96 17.00 -11.29 -15.36
C PHE A 96 15.73 -12.10 -15.58
N ASP A 97 15.61 -13.26 -14.95
CA ASP A 97 14.34 -13.99 -14.92
C ASP A 97 13.38 -13.44 -13.83
N ASN A 98 12.21 -14.05 -13.73
CA ASN A 98 11.16 -13.65 -12.80
C ASN A 98 11.53 -13.87 -11.32
N SER A 99 12.63 -14.57 -11.03
CA SER A 99 13.20 -14.74 -9.69
C SER A 99 14.35 -13.79 -9.40
N GLY A 100 14.66 -12.86 -10.32
CA GLY A 100 15.77 -11.94 -10.21
C GLY A 100 17.12 -12.53 -10.55
N LYS A 101 17.18 -13.75 -11.11
CA LYS A 101 18.45 -14.38 -11.49
C LYS A 101 18.93 -13.86 -12.84
N PHE A 102 20.20 -13.48 -12.91
CA PHE A 102 20.83 -13.02 -14.14
C PHE A 102 20.81 -14.09 -15.23
N LYS A 103 20.46 -13.69 -16.46
CA LYS A 103 20.42 -14.55 -17.65
C LYS A 103 21.52 -14.20 -18.63
N GLN A 104 21.62 -12.94 -19.02
CA GLN A 104 22.56 -12.47 -20.03
C GLN A 104 22.62 -10.94 -20.08
N THR A 105 23.68 -10.44 -20.71
CA THR A 105 23.84 -9.04 -21.13
C THR A 105 23.92 -8.99 -22.65
N PHE A 106 23.33 -7.96 -23.27
CA PHE A 106 23.49 -7.69 -24.69
C PHE A 106 23.54 -6.18 -24.97
N ALA A 107 23.85 -5.83 -26.22
CA ALA A 107 24.22 -4.48 -26.67
C ALA A 107 25.57 -4.00 -26.12
N LYS A 108 26.20 -3.11 -26.90
CA LYS A 108 27.45 -2.45 -26.56
C LYS A 108 27.47 -1.07 -27.19
N LYS A 109 28.32 -0.19 -26.67
CA LYS A 109 28.64 1.07 -27.34
C LYS A 109 29.18 0.78 -28.75
N GLY A 110 28.62 1.46 -29.75
CA GLY A 110 29.04 1.40 -31.15
C GLY A 110 30.37 2.10 -31.40
#